data_AF-A0A241V4A5-F1
#
_entry.id   AF-A0A241V4A5-F1
#
_cell.length_a   1.000
_cell.length_b   1.000
_cell.length_c   1.000
_cell.angle_alpha   90.00
_cell.angle_beta   90.00
_cell.angle_gamma   90.00
#
_symmetry.space_group_name_H-M   'P 1'
#
loop_
_entity.id
_entity.type
_entity.pdbx_description
1 polymer ?
#
loop_
_entity_poly.entity_id
_entity_poly.type
_entity_poly.pdbx_seq_one_letter_code
_entity_poly.pdbx_strand_id
1 'polypeptide(L)'
;MNTLSFTQSEHTREEVLYFIQHSLSPELWKSNTQVVHALKQATGNHALFKHPILTRLHQCQLTLEQLKLIHLNYFTAIVKNFTDALSMVIYQALQLENNSNIKAQDRIAAKIYARYLLSLNLFDELGFNTHQLEQSSPAKSHLVYFLKLMQQLKLDVTDQKQTQAEAFSLTQFIQEHIHSYADLLLILACTELQVIKFSEALRTNLAVYDSSFTNGYYACHGIAKASDQTLANDDNHEDDIWLLFTQSYQPKDESYFKQLQAEYLNLWNDFWTKMYCILTNSS
;
A
#
# COMPACT_ATOMS: atom_id res chain seq x y z
N MET A 1 -23.18 -10.98 -23.29
CA MET A 1 -21.88 -11.68 -23.24
C MET A 1 -21.15 -11.10 -22.06
N ASN A 2 -20.77 -11.92 -21.07
CA ASN A 2 -19.96 -11.45 -19.94
C ASN A 2 -18.58 -11.08 -20.48
N THR A 3 -18.29 -9.78 -20.52
CA THR A 3 -16.94 -9.26 -20.65
C THR A 3 -16.22 -9.54 -19.34
N LEU A 4 -15.72 -10.76 -19.19
CA LEU A 4 -14.83 -11.11 -18.09
C LEU A 4 -13.55 -10.27 -18.25
N SER A 5 -13.28 -9.47 -17.22
CA SER A 5 -12.02 -8.76 -17.00
C SER A 5 -10.85 -9.75 -17.08
N PHE A 6 -9.74 -9.32 -17.69
CA PHE A 6 -8.50 -10.11 -17.83
C PHE A 6 -7.91 -10.59 -16.49
N THR A 7 -8.35 -10.02 -15.37
CA THR A 7 -7.78 -10.24 -14.03
C THR A 7 -8.75 -10.92 -13.05
N GLN A 8 -10.01 -11.10 -13.43
CA GLN A 8 -11.03 -11.65 -12.53
C GLN A 8 -11.99 -12.56 -13.30
N SER A 9 -11.52 -13.75 -13.63
CA SER A 9 -12.43 -14.89 -13.40
C SER A 9 -12.54 -15.00 -11.89
N GLU A 10 -13.72 -14.79 -11.30
CA GLU A 10 -13.96 -15.02 -9.86
C GLU A 10 -13.37 -16.37 -9.44
N HIS A 11 -13.46 -17.36 -10.34
CA HIS A 11 -12.96 -18.71 -10.12
C HIS A 11 -11.44 -18.77 -9.99
N THR A 12 -10.69 -17.86 -10.63
CA THR A 12 -9.21 -17.84 -10.55
C THR A 12 -8.73 -17.22 -9.25
N ARG A 13 -9.36 -16.15 -8.75
CA ARG A 13 -9.02 -15.62 -7.42
C ARG A 13 -9.36 -16.64 -6.35
N GLU A 14 -10.54 -17.26 -6.41
CA GLU A 14 -10.94 -18.34 -5.51
C GLU A 14 -9.96 -19.53 -5.54
N GLU A 15 -9.53 -19.97 -6.73
CA GLU A 15 -8.51 -21.02 -6.89
C GLU A 15 -7.22 -20.66 -6.15
N VAL A 16 -6.75 -19.42 -6.33
CA VAL A 16 -5.49 -18.97 -5.73
C VAL A 16 -5.60 -18.86 -4.21
N LEU A 17 -6.69 -18.28 -3.70
CA LEU A 17 -6.97 -18.21 -2.27
C LEU A 17 -7.05 -19.62 -1.65
N TYR A 18 -7.74 -20.54 -2.33
CA TYR A 18 -7.85 -21.92 -1.92
C TYR A 18 -6.49 -22.60 -1.83
N PHE A 19 -5.64 -22.45 -2.86
CA PHE A 19 -4.28 -23.00 -2.84
C PHE A 19 -3.48 -22.46 -1.66
N ILE A 20 -3.46 -21.14 -1.48
CA ILE A 20 -2.67 -20.48 -0.42
C ILE A 20 -3.05 -21.00 0.96
N GLN A 21 -4.35 -21.03 1.27
CA GLN A 21 -4.87 -21.56 2.53
C GLN A 21 -4.51 -23.03 2.74
N HIS A 22 -4.66 -23.87 1.71
CA HIS A 22 -4.46 -25.31 1.81
C HIS A 22 -2.99 -25.73 1.65
N SER A 23 -2.08 -24.80 1.37
CA SER A 23 -0.64 -25.07 1.34
C SER A 23 -0.03 -25.29 2.73
N LEU A 24 -0.73 -24.90 3.80
CA LEU A 24 -0.39 -25.14 5.21
C LEU A 24 -1.25 -26.27 5.80
N SER A 25 -0.93 -26.73 7.02
CA SER A 25 -1.89 -27.54 7.78
C SER A 25 -3.05 -26.68 8.29
N PRO A 26 -4.26 -27.23 8.47
CA PRO A 26 -5.40 -26.46 8.99
C PRO A 26 -5.13 -25.80 10.35
N GLU A 27 -4.39 -26.48 11.22
CA GLU A 27 -4.03 -25.99 12.56
C GLU A 27 -3.08 -24.80 12.45
N LEU A 28 -2.06 -24.92 11.60
CA LEU A 28 -1.08 -23.86 11.40
C LEU A 28 -1.72 -22.64 10.74
N TRP A 29 -2.52 -22.84 9.68
CA TRP A 29 -3.28 -21.77 9.04
C TRP A 29 -4.16 -21.01 10.03
N LYS A 30 -4.89 -21.73 10.88
CA LYS A 30 -5.74 -21.14 11.91
C LYS A 30 -4.91 -20.33 12.92
N SER A 31 -3.78 -20.87 13.39
CA SER A 31 -2.91 -20.17 14.34
C SER A 31 -2.26 -18.93 13.74
N ASN A 32 -1.74 -19.01 12.50
CA ASN A 32 -1.16 -17.88 11.78
C ASN A 32 -2.21 -16.80 11.56
N THR A 33 -3.41 -17.17 11.10
CA THR A 33 -4.54 -16.24 10.89
C THR A 33 -4.87 -15.47 12.17
N GLN A 34 -4.87 -16.12 13.34
CA GLN A 34 -5.14 -15.44 14.62
C GLN A 34 -4.08 -14.38 14.95
N VAL A 35 -2.81 -14.71 14.76
CA VAL A 35 -1.71 -13.77 15.04
C VAL A 35 -1.68 -12.63 14.02
N VAL A 36 -1.85 -12.93 12.72
CA VAL A 36 -1.90 -11.91 11.67
C VAL A 36 -3.12 -11.00 11.84
N HIS A 37 -4.27 -11.54 12.23
CA HIS A 37 -5.43 -10.70 12.58
C HIS A 37 -5.12 -9.77 13.76
N ALA A 38 -4.41 -10.24 14.79
CA ALA A 38 -3.98 -9.37 15.89
C ALA A 38 -3.01 -8.27 15.42
N LEU A 39 -2.09 -8.57 14.49
CA LEU A 39 -1.23 -7.57 13.86
C LEU A 39 -2.04 -6.56 13.05
N LYS A 40 -3.00 -6.99 12.20
CA LYS A 40 -3.88 -6.09 11.44
C LYS A 40 -4.67 -5.15 12.38
N GLN A 41 -5.21 -5.68 13.48
CA GLN A 41 -5.88 -4.87 14.50
C GLN A 41 -4.92 -3.90 15.21
N ALA A 42 -3.69 -4.32 15.49
CA ALA A 42 -2.68 -3.45 16.09
C ALA A 42 -2.30 -2.29 15.14
N THR A 43 -2.15 -2.55 13.83
CA THR A 43 -1.94 -1.53 12.80
C THR A 43 -3.05 -0.48 12.89
N GLY A 44 -4.31 -0.89 12.74
CA GLY A 44 -5.44 0.06 12.72
C GLY A 44 -5.65 0.84 14.03
N ASN A 45 -5.15 0.33 15.16
CA ASN A 45 -5.24 1.00 16.45
C ASN A 45 -4.05 1.92 16.78
N HIS A 46 -3.02 1.93 15.93
CA HIS A 46 -1.81 2.72 16.13
C HIS A 46 -2.09 4.23 16.22
N ALA A 47 -1.25 4.97 16.96
CA ALA A 47 -1.41 6.41 17.19
C ALA A 47 -1.42 7.24 15.89
N LEU A 48 -0.72 6.75 14.87
CA LEU A 48 -0.72 7.27 13.50
C LEU A 48 -2.14 7.56 12.98
N PHE A 49 -3.07 6.62 13.15
CA PHE A 49 -4.44 6.73 12.63
C PHE A 49 -5.36 7.61 13.50
N LYS A 50 -4.82 8.16 14.59
CA LYS A 50 -5.46 9.15 15.47
C LYS A 50 -4.67 10.46 15.50
N HIS A 51 -3.72 10.62 14.58
CA HIS A 51 -2.81 11.75 14.58
C HIS A 51 -3.56 13.08 14.34
N PRO A 52 -3.26 14.18 15.06
CA PRO A 52 -3.99 15.45 14.92
C PRO A 52 -4.02 16.05 13.51
N ILE A 53 -3.03 15.70 12.67
CA ILE A 53 -3.03 16.14 11.27
C ILE A 53 -4.20 15.58 10.47
N LEU A 54 -4.67 14.36 10.78
CA LEU A 54 -5.84 13.78 10.11
C LEU A 54 -7.09 14.61 10.39
N THR A 55 -7.26 15.11 11.61
CA THR A 55 -8.36 16.01 11.94
C THR A 55 -8.29 17.30 11.12
N ARG A 56 -7.10 17.93 11.03
CA ARG A 56 -6.91 19.15 10.21
C ARG A 56 -7.18 18.89 8.73
N LEU A 57 -6.75 17.74 8.22
CA LEU A 57 -7.04 17.31 6.85
C LEU A 57 -8.55 17.12 6.68
N HIS A 58 -9.23 16.30 7.47
CA HIS A 58 -10.67 16.10 7.31
C HIS A 58 -11.51 17.39 7.46
N GLN A 59 -11.03 18.36 8.22
CA GLN A 59 -11.67 19.67 8.38
C GLN A 59 -11.27 20.70 7.30
N CYS A 60 -10.46 20.30 6.31
CA CYS A 60 -9.95 21.16 5.23
C CYS A 60 -9.26 22.45 5.72
N GLN A 61 -8.46 22.35 6.79
CA GLN A 61 -7.84 23.50 7.45
C GLN A 61 -6.44 23.84 6.93
N LEU A 62 -5.95 23.16 5.89
CA LEU A 62 -4.61 23.39 5.35
C LEU A 62 -4.67 24.31 4.13
N THR A 63 -3.69 25.22 4.02
CA THR A 63 -3.53 26.06 2.82
C THR A 63 -2.99 25.25 1.64
N LEU A 64 -3.15 25.76 0.41
CA LEU A 64 -2.61 25.09 -0.77
C LEU A 64 -1.08 24.89 -0.69
N GLU A 65 -0.32 25.86 -0.18
CA GLU A 65 1.13 25.74 -0.02
C GLU A 65 1.51 24.67 1.02
N GLN A 66 0.70 24.53 2.08
CA GLN A 66 0.88 23.47 3.07
C GLN A 66 0.63 22.09 2.47
N LEU A 67 -0.42 21.95 1.65
CA LEU A 67 -0.71 20.72 0.92
C LEU A 67 0.40 20.39 -0.08
N LYS A 68 0.91 21.37 -0.82
CA LYS A 68 2.06 21.18 -1.73
C LYS A 68 3.28 20.60 -1.02
N LEU A 69 3.62 21.13 0.16
CA LEU A 69 4.72 20.62 0.96
C LEU A 69 4.50 19.16 1.37
N ILE A 70 3.27 18.81 1.80
CA ILE A 70 2.92 17.41 2.10
C ILE A 70 3.13 16.54 0.87
N HIS A 71 2.63 16.94 -0.30
CA HIS A 71 2.72 16.12 -1.53
C HIS A 71 4.17 15.89 -1.98
N LEU A 72 5.04 16.90 -1.85
CA LEU A 72 6.47 16.76 -2.14
C LEU A 72 7.13 15.72 -1.22
N ASN A 73 6.81 15.77 0.07
CA ASN A 73 7.34 14.83 1.05
C ASN A 73 6.76 13.43 0.87
N TYR A 74 5.46 13.33 0.59
CA TYR A 74 4.75 12.09 0.36
C TYR A 74 5.23 11.36 -0.91
N PHE A 75 5.56 12.12 -1.95
CA PHE A 75 6.23 11.60 -3.15
C PHE A 75 7.49 10.82 -2.80
N THR A 76 8.35 11.43 -1.98
CA THR A 76 9.61 10.81 -1.54
C THR A 76 9.34 9.64 -0.60
N ALA A 77 8.43 9.80 0.36
CA ALA A 77 8.17 8.81 1.39
C ALA A 77 7.68 7.47 0.82
N ILE A 78 6.75 7.48 -0.13
CA ILE A 78 6.14 6.24 -0.62
C ILE A 78 5.83 6.21 -2.10
N VAL A 79 5.23 7.26 -2.68
CA VAL A 79 4.65 7.16 -4.04
C VAL A 79 5.69 6.79 -5.09
N LYS A 80 6.90 7.34 -4.98
CA LYS A 80 8.02 7.02 -5.88
C LYS A 80 8.47 5.56 -5.76
N ASN A 81 8.40 4.97 -4.56
CA ASN A 81 9.05 3.70 -4.23
C ASN A 81 8.06 2.52 -4.14
N PHE A 82 6.76 2.78 -4.14
CA PHE A 82 5.74 1.76 -3.91
C PHE A 82 5.79 0.63 -4.95
N THR A 83 5.84 0.98 -6.24
CA THR A 83 5.93 0.00 -7.33
C THR A 83 7.24 -0.80 -7.30
N ASP A 84 8.33 -0.21 -6.79
CA ASP A 84 9.61 -0.89 -6.63
C ASP A 84 9.50 -1.94 -5.52
N ALA A 85 8.95 -1.57 -4.36
CA ALA A 85 8.69 -2.49 -3.26
C ALA A 85 7.75 -3.63 -3.68
N LEU A 86 6.69 -3.31 -4.44
CA LEU A 86 5.76 -4.31 -4.97
C LEU A 86 6.41 -5.27 -5.96
N SER A 87 7.25 -4.75 -6.86
CA SER A 87 8.04 -5.57 -7.79
C SER A 87 9.02 -6.48 -7.05
N MET A 88 9.62 -5.97 -5.98
CA MET A 88 10.57 -6.74 -5.18
C MET A 88 9.89 -7.83 -4.37
N VAL A 89 8.71 -7.60 -3.77
CA VAL A 89 7.99 -8.68 -3.07
C VAL A 89 7.55 -9.81 -4.03
N ILE A 90 7.19 -9.48 -5.28
CA ILE A 90 6.90 -10.48 -6.33
C ILE A 90 8.15 -11.34 -6.61
N TYR A 91 9.32 -10.70 -6.74
CA TYR A 91 10.57 -11.42 -6.94
C TYR A 91 10.89 -12.31 -5.72
N GLN A 92 10.84 -11.73 -4.52
CA GLN A 92 11.15 -12.39 -3.24
C GLN A 92 10.22 -13.54 -2.87
N ALA A 93 9.07 -13.70 -3.54
CA ALA A 93 8.22 -14.90 -3.41
C ALA A 93 8.98 -16.21 -3.66
N LEU A 94 10.16 -16.18 -4.30
CA LEU A 94 11.09 -17.32 -4.38
C LEU A 94 11.44 -17.92 -3.01
N GLN A 95 11.37 -17.14 -1.92
CA GLN A 95 11.68 -17.60 -0.57
C GLN A 95 10.67 -18.63 -0.05
N LEU A 96 9.45 -18.68 -0.61
CA LEU A 96 8.44 -19.68 -0.26
C LEU A 96 8.89 -21.11 -0.55
N GLU A 97 9.84 -21.31 -1.48
CA GLU A 97 10.41 -22.62 -1.78
C GLU A 97 11.11 -23.25 -0.56
N ASN A 98 11.62 -22.42 0.35
CA ASN A 98 12.33 -22.83 1.55
C ASN A 98 11.48 -22.71 2.82
N ASN A 99 10.21 -22.34 2.70
CA ASN A 99 9.34 -22.18 3.85
C ASN A 99 8.92 -23.56 4.40
N SER A 100 9.37 -23.89 5.62
CA SER A 100 9.10 -25.17 6.26
C SER A 100 7.62 -25.41 6.58
N ASN A 101 6.82 -24.36 6.70
CA ASN A 101 5.40 -24.42 7.05
C ASN A 101 4.52 -24.82 5.86
N ILE A 102 5.01 -24.58 4.65
CA ILE A 102 4.35 -24.99 3.42
C ILE A 102 4.65 -26.47 3.17
N LYS A 103 3.60 -27.24 2.81
CA LYS A 103 3.70 -28.65 2.41
C LYS A 103 4.75 -28.83 1.32
N ALA A 104 5.63 -29.82 1.48
CA ALA A 104 6.81 -29.98 0.63
C ALA A 104 6.48 -30.02 -0.88
N GLN A 105 5.39 -30.70 -1.25
CA GLN A 105 4.94 -30.79 -2.65
C GLN A 105 4.42 -29.47 -3.23
N ASP A 106 4.01 -28.52 -2.39
CA ASP A 106 3.36 -27.27 -2.79
C ASP A 106 4.35 -26.08 -2.83
N ARG A 107 5.53 -26.20 -2.22
CA ARG A 107 6.52 -25.10 -2.05
C ARG A 107 6.93 -24.42 -3.35
N ILE A 108 7.23 -25.20 -4.39
CA ILE A 108 7.65 -24.65 -5.69
C ILE A 108 6.48 -23.91 -6.36
N ALA A 109 5.26 -24.45 -6.25
CA ALA A 109 4.06 -23.83 -6.80
C ALA A 109 3.66 -22.58 -6.03
N ALA A 110 3.88 -22.53 -4.71
CA ALA A 110 3.46 -21.42 -3.85
C ALA A 110 3.95 -20.04 -4.31
N LYS A 111 5.19 -19.95 -4.83
CA LYS A 111 5.68 -18.69 -5.40
C LYS A 111 4.88 -18.20 -6.60
N ILE A 112 4.31 -19.11 -7.41
CA ILE A 112 3.53 -18.75 -8.59
C ILE A 112 2.17 -18.19 -8.16
N TYR A 113 1.51 -18.84 -7.21
CA TYR A 113 0.26 -18.35 -6.63
C TYR A 113 0.43 -16.99 -5.94
N ALA A 114 1.51 -16.82 -5.18
CA ALA A 114 1.87 -15.53 -4.59
C ALA A 114 2.14 -14.44 -5.63
N ARG A 115 2.95 -14.74 -6.64
CA ARG A 115 3.25 -13.81 -7.75
C ARG A 115 2.01 -13.44 -8.52
N TYR A 116 1.07 -14.37 -8.71
CA TYR A 116 -0.17 -14.09 -9.40
C TYR A 116 -0.97 -13.01 -8.68
N LEU A 117 -1.26 -13.17 -7.38
CA LEU A 117 -1.99 -12.15 -6.61
C LEU A 117 -1.26 -10.80 -6.59
N LEU A 118 0.02 -10.81 -6.25
CA LEU A 118 0.81 -9.56 -6.20
C LEU A 118 0.94 -8.89 -7.58
N SER A 119 0.89 -9.65 -8.68
CA SER A 119 0.87 -9.09 -10.03
C SER A 119 -0.45 -8.40 -10.34
N LEU A 120 -1.58 -8.83 -9.76
CA LEU A 120 -2.84 -8.11 -9.90
C LEU A 120 -2.73 -6.71 -9.29
N ASN A 121 -2.17 -6.61 -8.07
CA ASN A 121 -1.88 -5.33 -7.45
C ASN A 121 -0.93 -4.50 -8.32
N LEU A 122 0.13 -5.12 -8.86
CA LEU A 122 1.08 -4.40 -9.71
C LEU A 122 0.44 -3.91 -11.01
N PHE A 123 -0.46 -4.67 -11.63
CA PHE A 123 -1.13 -4.24 -12.85
C PHE A 123 -2.00 -3.00 -12.59
N ASP A 124 -2.70 -2.94 -11.46
CA ASP A 124 -3.45 -1.75 -11.07
C ASP A 124 -2.53 -0.53 -10.94
N GLU A 125 -1.45 -0.67 -10.17
CA GLU A 125 -0.44 0.39 -9.98
C GLU A 125 0.21 0.86 -11.29
N LEU A 126 0.35 -0.05 -12.27
CA LEU A 126 0.91 0.23 -13.59
C LEU A 126 -0.12 0.80 -14.60
N GLY A 127 -1.37 1.00 -14.20
CA GLY A 127 -2.39 1.66 -15.01
C GLY A 127 -3.14 0.73 -15.98
N PHE A 128 -3.20 -0.56 -15.66
CA PHE A 128 -4.10 -1.48 -16.36
C PHE A 128 -5.55 -1.20 -15.97
N ASN A 129 -6.43 -1.13 -16.96
CA ASN A 129 -7.87 -1.14 -16.71
C ASN A 129 -8.36 -2.58 -16.85
N THR A 130 -8.63 -3.21 -15.72
CA THR A 130 -9.03 -4.62 -15.64
C THR A 130 -10.39 -4.87 -16.31
N HIS A 131 -11.29 -3.90 -16.32
CA HIS A 131 -12.61 -3.99 -16.96
C HIS A 131 -12.59 -3.75 -18.47
N GLN A 132 -11.70 -2.88 -18.95
CA GLN A 132 -11.59 -2.44 -20.35
C GLN A 132 -10.13 -2.34 -20.75
N LEU A 133 -9.53 -3.47 -21.12
CA LEU A 133 -8.09 -3.60 -21.38
C LEU A 133 -7.57 -2.59 -22.41
N GLU A 134 -8.34 -2.26 -23.43
CA GLU A 134 -8.02 -1.28 -24.45
C GLU A 134 -7.83 0.15 -23.89
N GLN A 135 -8.31 0.40 -22.68
CA GLN A 135 -8.09 1.65 -21.96
C GLN A 135 -6.87 1.64 -21.05
N SER A 136 -6.18 0.51 -20.92
CA SER A 136 -4.93 0.39 -20.15
C SER A 136 -3.86 1.28 -20.75
N SER A 137 -3.07 1.92 -19.89
CA SER A 137 -1.94 2.74 -20.35
C SER A 137 -0.95 2.98 -19.23
N PRO A 138 0.36 2.88 -19.48
CA PRO A 138 1.37 3.26 -18.47
C PRO A 138 1.27 4.74 -18.08
N ALA A 139 0.70 5.59 -18.94
CA ALA A 139 0.44 7.00 -18.64
C ALA A 139 -0.68 7.21 -17.60
N LYS A 140 -1.39 6.13 -17.25
CA LYS A 140 -2.42 6.05 -16.22
C LYS A 140 -1.96 5.29 -14.95
N SER A 141 -0.68 4.94 -14.86
CA SER A 141 -0.11 4.39 -13.63
C SER A 141 -0.20 5.39 -12.49
N HIS A 142 -0.27 4.89 -11.26
CA HIS A 142 -0.45 5.73 -10.06
C HIS A 142 0.70 6.73 -9.90
N LEU A 143 1.95 6.28 -10.10
CA LEU A 143 3.11 7.15 -10.10
C LEU A 143 3.02 8.26 -11.17
N VAL A 144 2.67 7.93 -12.41
CA VAL A 144 2.56 8.94 -13.48
C VAL A 144 1.42 9.91 -13.22
N TYR A 145 0.29 9.44 -12.68
CA TYR A 145 -0.78 10.33 -12.25
C TYR A 145 -0.35 11.25 -11.11
N PHE A 146 0.41 10.76 -10.14
CA PHE A 146 0.95 11.61 -9.09
C PHE A 146 1.90 12.67 -9.65
N LEU A 147 2.78 12.31 -10.59
CA LEU A 147 3.66 13.27 -11.26
C LEU A 147 2.87 14.36 -12.02
N LYS A 148 1.77 14.00 -12.67
CA LYS A 148 0.87 14.98 -13.30
C LYS A 148 0.22 15.91 -12.27
N LEU A 149 -0.21 15.38 -11.13
CA LEU A 149 -0.70 16.20 -10.02
C LEU A 149 0.39 17.17 -9.52
N MET A 150 1.63 16.70 -9.34
CA MET A 150 2.74 17.57 -8.95
C MET A 150 2.98 18.71 -9.94
N GLN A 151 2.88 18.44 -11.25
CA GLN A 151 2.94 19.47 -12.29
C GLN A 151 1.78 20.47 -12.20
N GLN A 152 0.56 20.01 -11.96
CA GLN A 152 -0.62 20.88 -11.76
C GLN A 152 -0.44 21.78 -10.52
N LEU A 153 0.16 21.24 -9.46
CA LEU A 153 0.53 21.97 -8.25
C LEU A 153 1.77 22.86 -8.43
N LYS A 154 2.39 22.87 -9.63
CA LYS A 154 3.61 23.63 -9.96
C LYS A 154 4.79 23.25 -9.06
N LEU A 155 4.93 21.96 -8.77
CA LEU A 155 6.02 21.40 -7.99
C LEU A 155 7.00 20.65 -8.90
N ASP A 156 8.29 20.86 -8.65
CA ASP A 156 9.37 20.05 -9.23
C ASP A 156 9.75 18.95 -8.25
N VAL A 157 9.44 17.71 -8.59
CA VAL A 157 9.74 16.53 -7.76
C VAL A 157 11.25 16.22 -7.67
N THR A 158 12.06 16.85 -8.52
CA THR A 158 13.52 16.71 -8.49
C THR A 158 14.18 17.72 -7.55
N ASP A 159 13.49 18.81 -7.20
CA ASP A 159 13.97 19.76 -6.17
C ASP A 159 13.58 19.25 -4.78
N GLN A 160 14.55 18.61 -4.11
CA GLN A 160 14.38 18.03 -2.78
C GLN A 160 14.69 18.99 -1.63
N LYS A 161 14.92 20.30 -1.88
CA LYS A 161 15.30 21.25 -0.81
C LYS A 161 14.31 21.32 0.35
N GLN A 162 13.03 21.09 0.08
CA GLN A 162 11.95 21.12 1.07
C GLN A 162 11.54 19.74 1.56
N THR A 163 12.18 18.67 1.05
CA THR A 163 11.95 17.31 1.50
C THR A 163 12.61 17.09 2.86
N GLN A 164 11.84 16.57 3.80
CA GLN A 164 12.24 16.35 5.19
C GLN A 164 12.90 14.99 5.37
N ALA A 165 13.73 14.87 6.40
CA ALA A 165 14.46 13.63 6.71
C ALA A 165 13.51 12.45 6.93
N GLU A 166 12.36 12.69 7.56
CA GLU A 166 11.35 11.68 7.87
C GLU A 166 10.78 11.00 6.60
N ALA A 167 10.71 11.72 5.47
CA ALA A 167 10.34 11.12 4.18
C ALA A 167 11.42 10.16 3.66
N PHE A 168 12.69 10.51 3.83
CA PHE A 168 13.81 9.65 3.46
C PHE A 168 13.93 8.44 4.39
N SER A 169 13.66 8.59 5.70
CA SER A 169 13.67 7.48 6.66
C SER A 169 12.68 6.37 6.27
N LEU A 170 11.48 6.73 5.80
CA LEU A 170 10.51 5.76 5.26
C LEU A 170 11.05 5.02 4.03
N THR A 171 11.67 5.75 3.10
CA THR A 171 12.29 5.14 1.91
C THR A 171 13.41 4.18 2.31
N GLN A 172 14.30 4.62 3.21
CA GLN A 172 15.43 3.84 3.66
C GLN A 172 14.98 2.55 4.33
N PHE A 173 13.97 2.61 5.20
CA PHE A 173 13.42 1.43 5.86
C PHE A 173 12.90 0.39 4.85
N ILE A 174 12.15 0.82 3.83
CA ILE A 174 11.69 -0.09 2.78
C ILE A 174 12.89 -0.74 2.04
N GLN A 175 13.94 0.04 1.76
CA GLN A 175 15.13 -0.46 1.07
C GLN A 175 15.93 -1.45 1.92
N GLU A 176 16.03 -1.24 3.23
CA GLU A 176 16.69 -2.16 4.16
C GLU A 176 16.00 -3.53 4.20
N HIS A 177 14.68 -3.55 4.01
CA HIS A 177 13.87 -4.77 4.00
C HIS A 177 13.57 -5.34 2.61
N ILE A 178 14.11 -4.74 1.54
CA ILE A 178 13.79 -5.10 0.14
C ILE A 178 14.10 -6.56 -0.22
N HIS A 179 14.92 -7.22 0.59
CA HIS A 179 15.36 -8.59 0.41
C HIS A 179 14.57 -9.61 1.25
N SER A 180 13.53 -9.23 2.01
CA SER A 180 12.71 -10.19 2.76
C SER A 180 11.28 -10.21 2.22
N TYR A 181 10.79 -11.41 1.88
CA TYR A 181 9.42 -11.58 1.41
C TYR A 181 8.41 -11.22 2.51
N ALA A 182 8.60 -11.75 3.71
CA ALA A 182 7.67 -11.53 4.83
C ALA A 182 7.72 -10.08 5.33
N ASP A 183 8.89 -9.46 5.39
CA ASP A 183 9.04 -8.08 5.84
C ASP A 183 8.36 -7.12 4.87
N LEU A 184 8.61 -7.29 3.56
CA LEU A 184 7.97 -6.46 2.54
C LEU A 184 6.45 -6.63 2.54
N LEU A 185 5.93 -7.85 2.73
CA LEU A 185 4.48 -8.03 2.86
C LEU A 185 3.91 -7.25 4.06
N LEU A 186 4.56 -7.32 5.23
CA LEU A 186 4.09 -6.59 6.41
C LEU A 186 4.20 -5.07 6.24
N ILE A 187 5.29 -4.59 5.63
CA ILE A 187 5.51 -3.17 5.30
C ILE A 187 4.45 -2.68 4.32
N LEU A 188 4.19 -3.42 3.24
CA LEU A 188 3.19 -3.07 2.23
C LEU A 188 1.78 -3.09 2.83
N ALA A 189 1.44 -4.08 3.66
CA ALA A 189 0.14 -4.11 4.34
C ALA A 189 -0.08 -2.90 5.26
N CYS A 190 0.95 -2.48 6.00
CA CYS A 190 0.88 -1.25 6.81
C CYS A 190 0.77 0.01 5.92
N THR A 191 1.46 0.01 4.77
CA THR A 191 1.44 1.09 3.80
C THR A 191 0.06 1.28 3.19
N GLU A 192 -0.60 0.21 2.76
CA GLU A 192 -1.94 0.25 2.14
C GLU A 192 -2.94 0.94 3.06
N LEU A 193 -3.03 0.52 4.33
CA LEU A 193 -3.94 1.14 5.30
C LEU A 193 -3.62 2.63 5.51
N GLN A 194 -2.33 2.98 5.56
CA GLN A 194 -1.86 4.36 5.66
C GLN A 194 -2.25 5.19 4.43
N VAL A 195 -2.02 4.67 3.23
CA VAL A 195 -2.36 5.33 1.95
C VAL A 195 -3.85 5.53 1.85
N ILE A 196 -4.67 4.52 2.12
CA ILE A 196 -6.14 4.63 2.07
C ILE A 196 -6.64 5.78 2.97
N LYS A 197 -6.22 5.80 4.24
CA LYS A 197 -6.71 6.78 5.22
C LYS A 197 -6.27 8.21 4.91
N PHE A 198 -5.01 8.41 4.53
CA PHE A 198 -4.49 9.76 4.31
C PHE A 198 -4.77 10.28 2.91
N SER A 199 -4.80 9.44 1.89
CA SER A 199 -5.13 9.87 0.51
C SER A 199 -6.57 10.36 0.40
N GLU A 200 -7.53 9.72 1.08
CA GLU A 200 -8.90 10.23 1.16
C GLU A 200 -8.92 11.65 1.75
N ALA A 201 -8.24 11.86 2.87
CA ALA A 201 -8.20 13.16 3.55
C ALA A 201 -7.50 14.24 2.69
N LEU A 202 -6.40 13.89 2.02
CA LEU A 202 -5.66 14.80 1.13
C LEU A 202 -6.49 15.19 -0.11
N ARG A 203 -7.19 14.23 -0.71
CA ARG A 203 -8.11 14.47 -1.83
C ARG A 203 -9.16 15.52 -1.47
N THR A 204 -9.82 15.36 -0.32
CA THR A 204 -10.87 16.29 0.14
C THR A 204 -10.31 17.71 0.33
N ASN A 205 -9.08 17.86 0.82
CA ASN A 205 -8.44 19.16 0.97
C ASN A 205 -8.17 19.82 -0.38
N LEU A 206 -7.57 19.10 -1.33
CA LEU A 206 -7.23 19.64 -2.63
C LEU A 206 -8.47 20.09 -3.41
N ALA A 207 -9.59 19.35 -3.27
CA ALA A 207 -10.86 19.68 -3.90
C ALA A 207 -11.41 21.07 -3.54
N VAL A 208 -11.03 21.62 -2.37
CA VAL A 208 -11.42 22.97 -1.94
C VAL A 208 -10.78 24.05 -2.82
N TYR A 209 -9.58 23.79 -3.35
CA TYR A 209 -8.83 24.74 -4.17
C TYR A 209 -9.14 24.60 -5.66
N ASP A 210 -9.17 23.36 -6.14
CA ASP A 210 -9.52 23.04 -7.53
C ASP A 210 -9.97 21.59 -7.61
N SER A 211 -11.20 21.34 -8.12
CA SER A 211 -11.73 19.99 -8.25
C SER A 211 -10.92 19.14 -9.23
N SER A 212 -10.19 19.76 -10.16
CA SER A 212 -9.35 19.05 -11.13
C SER A 212 -8.17 18.30 -10.47
N PHE A 213 -7.73 18.72 -9.28
CA PHE A 213 -6.70 18.02 -8.50
C PHE A 213 -7.16 16.65 -7.96
N THR A 214 -8.47 16.36 -7.99
CA THR A 214 -9.01 15.06 -7.57
C THR A 214 -9.02 14.01 -8.69
N ASN A 215 -8.64 14.40 -9.91
CA ASN A 215 -8.54 13.48 -11.04
C ASN A 215 -7.22 12.68 -11.00
N GLY A 216 -7.16 11.57 -11.76
CA GLY A 216 -5.96 10.75 -11.84
C GLY A 216 -5.68 10.04 -10.52
N TYR A 217 -4.64 10.46 -9.79
CA TYR A 217 -4.13 9.75 -8.61
C TYR A 217 -5.21 9.54 -7.54
N TYR A 218 -5.97 10.60 -7.23
CA TYR A 218 -7.06 10.56 -6.25
C TYR A 218 -8.40 10.05 -6.80
N ALA A 219 -8.46 9.73 -8.09
CA ALA A 219 -9.57 8.97 -8.66
C ALA A 219 -9.32 7.46 -8.55
N CYS A 220 -8.05 7.05 -8.49
CA CYS A 220 -7.62 5.68 -8.21
C CYS A 220 -7.54 5.39 -6.70
N HIS A 221 -7.16 6.37 -5.89
CA HIS A 221 -7.08 6.23 -4.43
C HIS A 221 -8.08 7.12 -3.68
N GLY A 222 -8.64 6.63 -2.57
CA GLY A 222 -9.48 7.42 -1.66
C GLY A 222 -10.99 7.32 -1.92
N ILE A 223 -11.47 6.15 -2.31
CA ILE A 223 -12.90 5.78 -2.32
C ILE A 223 -13.09 4.50 -1.52
N ALA A 224 -13.41 4.63 -0.23
CA ALA A 224 -13.72 3.50 0.66
C ALA A 224 -15.22 3.13 0.64
N LYS A 225 -15.88 3.12 -0.53
CA LYS A 225 -17.31 2.76 -0.64
C LYS A 225 -17.58 1.77 -1.77
N ALA A 226 -18.15 0.64 -1.36
CA ALA A 226 -18.54 -0.53 -2.14
C ALA A 226 -19.65 -0.33 -3.21
N SER A 227 -19.95 0.89 -3.64
CA SER A 227 -21.13 1.15 -4.48
C SER A 227 -20.91 1.90 -5.79
N ASP A 228 -19.69 2.34 -6.11
CA ASP A 228 -19.42 2.91 -7.41
C ASP A 228 -18.53 1.96 -8.23
N GLN A 229 -18.77 1.92 -9.54
CA GLN A 229 -17.89 1.31 -10.54
C GLN A 229 -16.58 2.13 -10.64
N THR A 230 -15.91 2.33 -9.51
CA THR A 230 -14.68 3.11 -9.39
C THR A 230 -13.47 2.24 -9.70
N LEU A 231 -12.43 2.87 -10.21
CA LEU A 231 -11.15 2.23 -10.55
C LEU A 231 -10.35 1.77 -9.32
N ALA A 232 -10.79 2.09 -8.10
CA ALA A 232 -10.09 1.75 -6.86
C ALA A 232 -10.33 0.29 -6.45
N ASN A 233 -9.27 -0.51 -6.39
CA ASN A 233 -9.31 -1.92 -5.94
C ASN A 233 -8.53 -2.13 -4.61
N ASP A 234 -8.25 -1.04 -3.89
CA ASP A 234 -7.37 -0.96 -2.70
C ASP A 234 -7.76 -1.98 -1.60
N ASP A 235 -9.06 -2.18 -1.34
CA ASP A 235 -9.53 -3.12 -0.30
C ASP A 235 -9.14 -4.59 -0.61
N ASN A 236 -9.21 -4.98 -1.88
CA ASN A 236 -8.83 -6.33 -2.33
C ASN A 236 -7.32 -6.55 -2.30
N HIS A 237 -6.53 -5.49 -2.49
CA HIS A 237 -5.06 -5.53 -2.49
C HIS A 237 -4.51 -5.72 -1.08
N GLU A 238 -5.05 -5.00 -0.09
CA GLU A 238 -4.64 -5.13 1.31
C GLU A 238 -4.88 -6.56 1.83
N ASP A 239 -6.06 -7.12 1.55
CA ASP A 239 -6.43 -8.47 1.99
C ASP A 239 -5.56 -9.57 1.34
N ASP A 240 -5.19 -9.41 0.07
CA ASP A 240 -4.27 -10.34 -0.61
C ASP A 240 -2.88 -10.32 0.03
N ILE A 241 -2.37 -9.14 0.41
CA ILE A 241 -1.08 -9.01 1.09
C ILE A 241 -1.12 -9.67 2.48
N TRP A 242 -2.18 -9.44 3.27
CA TRP A 242 -2.33 -10.08 4.59
C TRP A 242 -2.45 -11.61 4.51
N LEU A 243 -3.12 -12.12 3.47
CA LEU A 243 -3.23 -13.56 3.23
C LEU A 243 -1.86 -14.17 2.91
N LEU A 244 -1.08 -13.54 2.04
CA LEU A 244 0.28 -13.98 1.71
C LEU A 244 1.23 -13.89 2.91
N PHE A 245 1.04 -12.87 3.75
CA PHE A 245 1.77 -12.78 5.02
C PHE A 245 1.39 -13.94 5.94
N THR A 246 0.11 -14.29 6.03
CA THR A 246 -0.38 -15.45 6.81
C THR A 246 0.24 -16.77 6.33
N GLN A 247 0.36 -16.97 5.02
CA GLN A 247 1.01 -18.16 4.44
C GLN A 247 2.51 -18.21 4.76
N SER A 248 3.20 -17.08 4.66
CA SER A 248 4.64 -17.00 4.88
C SER A 248 5.04 -16.93 6.36
N TYR A 249 4.11 -16.59 7.24
CA TYR A 249 4.33 -16.36 8.66
C TYR A 249 5.01 -17.54 9.37
N GLN A 250 5.99 -17.20 10.20
CA GLN A 250 6.75 -18.13 11.03
C GLN A 250 6.52 -17.79 12.51
N PRO A 251 5.94 -18.71 13.31
CA PRO A 251 5.67 -18.44 14.72
C PRO A 251 6.91 -18.04 15.54
N LYS A 252 8.09 -18.57 15.19
CA LYS A 252 9.36 -18.22 15.84
C LYS A 252 9.75 -16.74 15.66
N ASP A 253 9.22 -16.07 14.63
CA ASP A 253 9.57 -14.69 14.27
C ASP A 253 8.50 -13.69 14.75
N GLU A 254 7.55 -14.12 15.60
CA GLU A 254 6.45 -13.28 16.09
C GLU A 254 6.91 -11.95 16.70
N SER A 255 7.92 -12.01 17.58
CA SER A 255 8.44 -10.82 18.25
C SER A 255 9.11 -9.87 17.26
N TYR A 256 9.80 -10.43 16.26
CA TYR A 256 10.42 -9.66 15.19
C TYR A 256 9.37 -8.92 14.37
N PHE A 257 8.30 -9.59 13.93
CA PHE A 257 7.26 -8.94 13.13
C PHE A 257 6.49 -7.86 13.90
N LYS A 258 6.24 -8.06 15.21
CA LYS A 258 5.66 -7.00 16.05
C LYS A 258 6.57 -5.77 16.14
N GLN A 259 7.87 -5.99 16.27
CA GLN A 259 8.86 -4.90 16.29
C GLN A 259 8.91 -4.19 14.93
N LEU A 260 9.03 -4.93 13.83
CA LEU A 260 9.07 -4.40 12.47
C LEU A 260 7.83 -3.53 12.17
N GLN A 261 6.64 -4.04 12.52
CA GLN A 261 5.39 -3.30 12.38
C GLN A 261 5.40 -2.00 13.18
N ALA A 262 5.79 -2.06 14.46
CA ALA A 262 5.81 -0.89 15.33
C ALA A 262 6.82 0.16 14.83
N GLU A 263 8.02 -0.25 14.44
CA GLU A 263 9.06 0.63 13.89
C GLU A 263 8.56 1.33 12.63
N TYR A 264 7.98 0.59 11.68
CA TYR A 264 7.49 1.19 10.44
C TYR A 264 6.31 2.16 10.66
N LEU A 265 5.38 1.81 11.55
CA LEU A 265 4.26 2.69 11.90
C LEU A 265 4.71 3.93 12.68
N ASN A 266 5.77 3.83 13.48
CA ASN A 266 6.38 4.97 14.16
C ASN A 266 7.05 5.92 13.15
N LEU A 267 7.75 5.41 12.14
CA LEU A 267 8.30 6.25 11.07
C LEU A 267 7.22 7.04 10.34
N TRP A 268 6.08 6.42 10.05
CA TRP A 268 4.92 7.13 9.50
C TRP A 268 4.37 8.17 10.47
N ASN A 269 4.25 7.83 11.76
CA ASN A 269 3.80 8.78 12.77
C ASN A 269 4.74 10.00 12.87
N ASP A 270 6.05 9.78 12.80
CA ASP A 270 7.06 10.84 12.81
C ASP A 270 6.98 11.72 11.56
N PHE A 271 6.80 11.11 10.38
CA PHE A 271 6.52 11.84 9.14
C PHE A 271 5.32 12.79 9.29
N TRP A 272 4.20 12.29 9.81
CA TRP A 272 3.00 13.10 9.99
C TRP A 272 3.10 14.11 11.13
N THR A 273 3.87 13.80 12.17
CA THR A 273 4.23 14.75 13.24
C THR A 273 5.03 15.90 12.65
N LYS A 274 6.03 15.61 11.81
CA LYS A 274 6.85 16.62 11.13
C LYS A 274 5.99 17.52 10.24
N MET A 275 5.14 16.92 9.41
CA MET A 275 4.20 17.68 8.59
C MET A 275 3.33 18.57 9.49
N TYR A 276 2.73 18.04 10.56
CA TYR A 276 1.90 18.84 11.46
C TYR A 276 2.65 20.05 12.03
N CYS A 277 3.85 19.85 12.58
CA CYS A 277 4.66 20.90 13.22
C CYS A 277 5.08 22.01 12.25
N ILE A 278 5.53 21.68 11.04
CA ILE A 278 5.90 22.71 10.05
C ILE A 278 4.68 23.55 9.68
N LEU A 279 3.52 22.91 9.57
CA LEU A 279 2.27 23.53 9.15
C LEU A 279 1.53 24.29 10.25
N THR A 280 1.96 24.19 11.51
CA THR A 280 1.49 25.06 12.62
C THR A 280 2.40 26.26 12.81
N ASN A 281 3.71 26.11 12.54
CA ASN A 281 4.70 27.18 12.74
C ASN A 281 4.80 28.15 11.56
N SER A 282 4.15 27.85 10.43
CA SER A 282 4.10 28.69 9.23
C SER A 282 2.86 29.59 9.17
N SER A 283 2.13 29.72 10.28
CA SER A 283 0.93 30.57 10.42
C SER A 283 1.26 31.96 10.93
#